data_AF-A0A2V7K265-F1
#
_entry.id   AF-A0A2V7K265-F1
#
_cell.length_a   1.000
_cell.length_b   1.000
_cell.length_c   1.000
_cell.angle_alpha   90.00
_cell.angle_beta   90.00
_cell.angle_gamma   90.00
#
_symmetry.space_group_name_H-M   'P 1'
#
loop_
_entity.id
_entity.type
_entity.pdbx_description
1 polymer ?
#
loop_
_entity_poly.entity_id
_entity_poly.type
_entity_poly.pdbx_seq_one_letter_code
_entity_poly.pdbx_strand_id
1 'polypeptide(L)'
;MAHVAEWTITEAAGRQHPVLVDRSLLGGLRVTVDRRRLDRFDQTPESDRYVTSLAGHVLTVVIPRVSNDLPTLHVDGKPVLGTETTLVAAAIDATGATVSGQDLLRHQLLQRRGSGGAWFYWVGGASILNTVLNAAGIQWGLAVGLGVTYLIDGMADYISDTVRTPIYAVIIDIAIAAGFLLIGRAARRGKLGWYAVGTFLYFLDGLLFLIAADLLGIAVHAIAIYGLISGWRAARSLKKVEAPAPALVA
;
A
#
# COMPACT_ATOMS: atom_id res chain seq x y z
N MET A 1 11.95 -6.92 26.85
CA MET A 1 12.51 -6.96 25.47
C MET A 1 13.79 -6.14 25.51
N ALA A 2 14.82 -6.48 24.75
CA ALA A 2 16.05 -5.68 24.75
C ALA A 2 15.82 -4.41 23.91
N HIS A 3 15.86 -3.25 24.57
CA HIS A 3 15.83 -1.93 23.92
C HIS A 3 17.17 -1.71 23.21
N VAL A 4 17.09 -1.27 21.94
CA VAL A 4 18.27 -0.97 21.13
C VAL A 4 18.52 0.54 21.07
N ALA A 5 17.46 1.33 21.06
CA ALA A 5 17.51 2.78 21.20
C ALA A 5 16.17 3.31 21.75
N GLU A 6 16.24 4.42 22.48
CA GLU A 6 15.09 5.12 23.04
C GLU A 6 15.31 6.64 22.93
N TRP A 7 14.26 7.34 22.52
CA TRP A 7 14.21 8.79 22.53
C TRP A 7 12.92 9.30 23.14
N THR A 8 12.97 10.43 23.82
CA THR A 8 11.81 11.18 24.29
C THR A 8 11.68 12.47 23.51
N ILE A 9 10.58 12.61 22.76
CA ILE A 9 10.28 13.81 21.99
C ILE A 9 9.26 14.64 22.77
N THR A 10 9.57 15.90 23.05
CA THR A 10 8.69 16.82 23.77
C THR A 10 8.09 17.84 22.80
N GLU A 11 6.76 17.95 22.75
CA GLU A 11 6.07 19.02 22.03
C GLU A 11 6.23 20.38 22.74
N ALA A 12 6.02 21.48 22.03
CA ALA A 12 5.99 22.82 22.64
C ALA A 12 4.93 22.96 23.75
N ALA A 13 3.85 22.17 23.69
CA ALA A 13 2.82 22.09 24.73
C ALA A 13 3.24 21.27 25.96
N GLY A 14 4.47 20.72 25.99
CA GLY A 14 5.01 19.90 27.08
C GLY A 14 4.62 18.42 27.02
N ARG A 15 3.86 18.00 26.02
CA ARG A 15 3.49 16.58 25.83
C ARG A 15 4.72 15.79 25.38
N GLN A 16 4.97 14.66 26.04
CA GLN A 16 6.10 13.78 25.73
C GLN A 16 5.66 12.55 24.93
N HIS A 17 6.51 12.15 23.99
CA HIS A 17 6.30 11.05 23.07
C HIS A 17 7.52 10.14 23.05
N PRO A 18 7.45 8.94 23.65
CA PRO A 18 8.54 7.98 23.61
C PRO A 18 8.62 7.33 22.23
N VAL A 19 9.83 7.28 21.68
CA VAL A 19 10.21 6.57 20.46
C VAL A 19 11.13 5.42 20.84
N LEU A 20 10.71 4.19 20.58
CA LEU A 20 11.44 2.99 20.98
C LEU A 20 11.83 2.14 19.78
N VAL A 21 13.05 1.62 19.80
CA VAL A 21 13.56 0.63 18.85
C VAL A 21 13.89 -0.64 19.61
N ASP A 22 13.06 -1.67 19.43
CA ASP A 22 13.14 -2.93 20.17
C ASP A 22 13.52 -4.10 19.26
N ARG A 23 14.23 -5.08 19.80
CA ARG A 23 14.36 -6.39 19.12
C ARG A 23 13.03 -7.14 19.21
N SER A 24 12.50 -7.54 18.06
CA SER A 24 11.29 -8.36 18.01
C SER A 24 11.58 -9.81 18.36
N LEU A 25 10.63 -10.46 19.05
CA LEU A 25 10.69 -11.89 19.40
C LEU A 25 10.82 -12.82 18.18
N LEU A 26 10.31 -12.40 17.02
CA LEU A 26 10.34 -13.16 15.76
C LEU A 26 11.55 -12.79 14.88
N GLY A 27 12.53 -12.09 15.43
CA GLY A 27 13.68 -11.54 14.69
C GLY A 27 13.40 -10.16 14.10
N GLY A 28 14.48 -9.38 13.94
CA GLY A 28 14.45 -8.01 13.42
C GLY A 28 14.16 -6.93 14.46
N LEU A 29 14.08 -5.68 14.00
CA LEU A 29 13.85 -4.51 14.82
C LEU A 29 12.44 -3.96 14.62
N ARG A 30 11.84 -3.45 15.70
CA ARG A 30 10.52 -2.84 15.76
C ARG A 30 10.66 -1.41 16.23
N VAL A 31 10.11 -0.48 15.46
CA VAL A 31 10.03 0.94 15.86
C VAL A 31 8.63 1.25 16.34
N THR A 32 8.51 1.93 17.47
CA THR A 32 7.23 2.42 18.00
C THR A 32 7.33 3.89 18.40
N VAL A 33 6.24 4.62 18.23
CA VAL A 33 6.02 5.98 18.75
C VAL A 33 4.71 5.96 19.52
N ASP A 34 4.69 6.40 20.78
CA ASP A 34 3.52 6.30 21.66
C ASP A 34 2.91 4.88 21.71
N ARG A 35 3.76 3.86 21.71
CA ARG A 35 3.38 2.42 21.62
C ARG A 35 2.75 2.00 20.28
N ARG A 36 2.51 2.93 19.35
CA ARG A 36 2.05 2.61 18.00
C ARG A 36 3.23 2.16 17.16
N ARG A 37 3.13 0.96 16.58
CA ARG A 37 4.14 0.44 15.66
C ARG A 37 4.21 1.30 14.40
N LEU A 38 5.42 1.67 14.00
CA LEU A 38 5.68 2.28 12.71
C LEU A 38 5.92 1.22 11.65
N ASP A 39 5.34 1.44 10.48
CA ASP A 39 5.66 0.65 9.30
C ASP A 39 6.98 1.13 8.69
N ARG A 40 7.74 0.17 8.17
CA ARG A 40 8.99 0.46 7.47
C ARG A 40 8.66 1.27 6.21
N PHE A 41 9.28 2.44 6.09
CA PHE A 41 9.09 3.39 5.01
C PHE A 41 9.92 3.04 3.77
N ASP A 42 11.23 2.87 3.95
CA ASP A 42 12.15 2.57 2.86
C ASP A 42 13.21 1.56 3.29
N GLN A 43 13.72 0.80 2.33
CA GLN A 43 14.78 -0.17 2.49
C GLN A 43 15.87 0.16 1.49
N THR A 44 16.93 0.80 1.97
CA THR A 44 18.17 0.91 1.22
C THR A 44 19.06 -0.30 1.54
N PRO A 45 20.07 -0.60 0.71
CA PRO A 45 21.09 -1.60 1.06
C PRO A 45 21.75 -1.31 2.43
N GLU A 46 21.81 -0.03 2.81
CA GLU A 46 22.53 0.47 3.97
C GLU A 46 21.66 0.58 5.24
N SER A 47 20.35 0.86 5.10
CA SER A 47 19.49 1.17 6.24
C SER A 47 18.01 0.88 5.97
N ASP A 48 17.27 0.56 7.04
CA ASP A 48 15.82 0.61 7.07
C ASP A 48 15.37 1.96 7.64
N ARG A 49 14.50 2.67 6.93
CA ARG A 49 13.93 3.94 7.39
C ARG A 49 12.49 3.76 7.84
N TYR A 50 12.09 4.42 8.93
CA TYR A 50 10.73 4.47 9.45
C TYR A 50 10.34 5.93 9.56
N VAL A 51 9.22 6.32 8.97
CA VAL A 51 8.80 7.73 8.87
C VAL A 51 7.39 7.88 9.45
N THR A 52 7.19 8.91 10.27
CA THR A 52 5.86 9.32 10.76
C THR A 52 5.81 10.82 10.97
N SER A 53 4.60 11.40 11.05
CA SER A 53 4.42 12.74 11.61
C SER A 53 4.14 12.69 13.10
N LEU A 54 4.66 13.71 13.81
CA LEU A 54 4.28 14.04 15.17
C LEU A 54 4.19 15.58 15.29
N ALA A 55 3.05 16.11 15.74
CA ALA A 55 2.82 17.55 15.91
C ALA A 55 3.27 18.42 14.70
N GLY A 56 3.02 17.94 13.48
CA GLY A 56 3.41 18.64 12.24
C GLY A 56 4.90 18.51 11.84
N HIS A 57 5.71 17.82 12.65
CA HIS A 57 7.12 17.54 12.37
C HIS A 57 7.25 16.11 11.84
N VAL A 58 8.27 15.84 11.04
CA VAL A 58 8.54 14.49 10.53
C VAL A 58 9.64 13.84 11.32
N LEU A 59 9.32 12.66 11.81
CA LEU A 59 10.22 11.79 12.52
C LEU A 59 10.69 10.71 11.57
N THR A 60 12.01 10.62 11.40
CA THR A 60 12.65 9.57 10.62
C THR A 60 13.58 8.79 11.54
N VAL A 61 13.23 7.54 11.82
CA VAL A 61 14.11 6.60 12.50
C VAL A 61 14.86 5.81 11.43
N VAL A 62 16.18 5.92 11.43
CA VAL A 62 17.07 5.19 10.53
C VAL A 62 17.73 4.07 11.30
N ILE A 63 17.54 2.84 10.84
CA ILE A 63 18.14 1.64 11.40
C ILE A 63 19.19 1.15 10.40
N PRO A 64 20.49 1.28 10.72
CA PRO A 64 21.56 0.74 9.88
C PRO A 64 21.46 -0.78 9.75
N ARG A 65 21.83 -1.30 8.59
CA ARG A 65 21.90 -2.77 8.34
C ARG A 65 23.26 -3.36 8.71
N VAL A 66 24.30 -2.52 8.79
CA VAL A 66 25.62 -2.93 9.26
C VAL A 66 25.56 -3.08 10.79
N SER A 67 26.01 -4.22 11.31
CA SER A 67 25.66 -4.70 12.67
C SER A 67 26.13 -3.82 13.83
N ASN A 68 27.03 -2.87 13.58
CA ASN A 68 27.69 -2.11 14.64
C ASN A 68 27.20 -0.66 14.76
N ASP A 69 26.42 -0.18 13.79
CA ASP A 69 25.90 1.19 13.83
C ASP A 69 24.59 1.24 14.63
N LEU A 70 24.48 2.26 15.48
CA LEU A 70 23.30 2.47 16.31
C LEU A 70 22.15 3.09 15.48
N PRO A 71 20.88 2.77 15.81
CA PRO A 71 19.75 3.48 15.26
C PRO A 71 19.86 4.99 15.52
N THR A 72 19.44 5.81 14.57
CA THR A 72 19.43 7.27 14.68
C THR A 72 18.02 7.82 14.47
N LEU A 73 17.67 8.83 15.26
CA LEU A 73 16.43 9.59 15.09
C LEU A 73 16.75 10.90 14.40
N HIS A 74 15.93 11.27 13.42
CA HIS A 74 15.97 12.58 12.78
C HIS A 74 14.61 13.26 12.96
N VAL A 75 14.64 14.54 13.32
CA VAL A 75 13.47 15.42 13.33
C VAL A 75 13.65 16.45 12.23
N ASP A 76 12.72 16.47 11.30
CA ASP A 76 12.76 17.34 10.13
C ASP A 76 14.08 17.29 9.34
N GLY A 77 14.61 16.08 9.19
CA GLY A 77 15.87 15.81 8.49
C GLY A 77 17.13 16.13 9.30
N LYS A 78 17.01 16.75 10.49
CA LYS A 78 18.14 17.01 11.38
C LYS A 78 18.32 15.84 12.36
N PRO A 79 19.54 15.31 12.53
CA PRO A 79 19.79 14.25 13.50
C PRO A 79 19.53 14.77 14.92
N VAL A 80 18.82 13.96 15.71
CA VAL A 80 18.64 14.18 17.14
C VAL A 80 19.90 13.72 17.84
N LEU A 81 20.54 14.64 18.54
CA LEU A 81 21.70 14.35 19.38
C LEU A 81 21.21 14.01 20.79
N GLY A 82 21.59 12.83 21.29
CA GLY A 82 21.17 12.35 22.61
C GLY A 82 19.84 11.57 22.58
N THR A 83 19.23 11.41 23.77
CA THR A 83 18.01 10.64 24.00
C THR A 83 16.77 11.51 24.17
N GLU A 84 16.90 12.83 24.17
CA GLU A 84 15.78 13.75 24.35
C GLU A 84 15.85 14.89 23.33
N THR A 85 14.69 15.30 22.83
CA THR A 85 14.59 16.45 21.92
C THR A 85 13.27 17.16 22.12
N THR A 86 13.27 18.48 21.89
CA THR A 86 12.04 19.29 21.90
C THR A 86 11.73 19.69 20.46
N LEU A 87 10.48 19.53 20.03
CA LEU A 87 10.05 19.97 18.72
C LEU A 87 10.05 21.51 18.66
N VAL A 88 10.84 22.04 17.72
CA VAL A 88 10.99 23.47 17.46
C VAL A 88 10.67 23.70 15.98
N ALA A 89 10.18 24.89 15.61
CA ALA A 89 9.70 25.23 14.27
C ALA A 89 10.52 24.58 13.13
N ALA A 90 9.80 23.91 12.21
CA ALA A 90 10.37 23.08 11.16
C ALA A 90 11.31 23.85 10.20
N ALA A 91 12.41 23.21 9.81
CA ALA A 91 13.37 23.77 8.86
C ALA A 91 12.81 23.77 7.42
N ILE A 92 13.05 24.86 6.70
CA ILE A 92 12.56 25.11 5.34
C ILE A 92 13.70 24.87 4.34
N ASP A 93 13.43 24.19 3.23
CA ASP A 93 14.35 23.97 2.12
C ASP A 93 14.42 25.17 1.15
N ALA A 94 15.27 25.08 0.13
CA ALA A 94 15.45 26.13 -0.88
C ALA A 94 14.19 26.43 -1.71
N THR A 95 13.17 25.56 -1.68
CA THR A 95 11.89 25.75 -2.37
C THR A 95 10.79 26.31 -1.46
N GLY A 96 11.11 26.62 -0.20
CA GLY A 96 10.13 27.07 0.77
C GLY A 96 9.32 25.91 1.39
N ALA A 97 9.62 24.65 1.03
CA ALA A 97 8.98 23.47 1.61
C ALA A 97 9.81 22.97 2.78
N THR A 98 9.18 22.51 3.87
CA THR A 98 9.95 21.85 4.91
C THR A 98 10.47 20.51 4.36
N VAL A 99 11.77 20.21 4.52
CA VAL A 99 12.37 18.92 4.08
C VAL A 99 11.57 17.75 4.66
N SER A 100 11.08 17.94 5.88
CA SER A 100 10.12 17.08 6.57
C SER A 100 8.82 16.88 5.79
N GLY A 101 8.19 17.96 5.34
CA GLY A 101 6.95 17.92 4.56
C GLY A 101 7.07 17.09 3.29
N GLN A 102 8.23 17.10 2.62
CA GLN A 102 8.48 16.29 1.42
C GLN A 102 8.54 14.79 1.73
N ASP A 103 9.25 14.38 2.79
CA ASP A 103 9.32 12.97 3.21
C ASP A 103 7.97 12.42 3.65
N LEU A 104 7.18 13.22 4.37
CA LEU A 104 5.82 12.86 4.76
C LEU A 104 4.88 12.81 3.57
N LEU A 105 4.94 13.76 2.65
CA LEU A 105 4.18 13.71 1.41
C LEU A 105 4.51 12.43 0.65
N ARG A 106 5.79 12.10 0.52
CA ARG A 106 6.26 10.86 -0.11
C ARG A 106 5.69 9.62 0.60
N HIS A 107 5.73 9.59 1.94
CA HIS A 107 5.14 8.52 2.76
C HIS A 107 3.64 8.35 2.52
N GLN A 108 2.88 9.44 2.55
CA GLN A 108 1.44 9.41 2.29
C GLN A 108 1.13 8.91 0.87
N LEU A 109 1.91 9.33 -0.13
CA LEU A 109 1.75 8.87 -1.51
C LEU A 109 2.08 7.38 -1.66
N LEU A 110 3.13 6.90 -1.00
CA LEU A 110 3.49 5.47 -0.96
C LEU A 110 2.39 4.64 -0.30
N GLN A 111 1.86 5.08 0.84
CA GLN A 111 0.74 4.42 1.52
C GLN A 111 -0.51 4.37 0.64
N ARG A 112 -0.91 5.49 0.03
CA ARG A 112 -2.07 5.55 -0.88
C ARG A 112 -1.89 4.68 -2.12
N ARG A 113 -0.69 4.65 -2.71
CA ARG A 113 -0.36 3.72 -3.80
C ARG A 113 -0.51 2.28 -3.34
N GLY A 114 0.01 1.97 -2.16
CA GLY A 114 -0.02 0.64 -1.55
C GLY A 114 -1.44 0.15 -1.28
N SER A 115 -2.26 0.97 -0.62
CA SER A 115 -3.65 0.67 -0.31
C SER A 115 -4.51 0.56 -1.57
N GLY A 116 -4.34 1.48 -2.54
CA GLY A 116 -5.02 1.36 -3.84
C GLY A 116 -4.61 0.08 -4.58
N GLY A 117 -3.31 -0.20 -4.65
CA GLY A 117 -2.80 -1.42 -5.29
C GLY A 117 -3.17 -2.70 -4.54
N ALA A 118 -3.66 -2.60 -3.30
CA ALA A 118 -4.15 -3.76 -2.56
C ALA A 118 -5.52 -4.25 -3.03
N TRP A 119 -6.33 -3.39 -3.66
CA TRP A 119 -7.59 -3.81 -4.25
C TRP A 119 -7.42 -4.89 -5.31
N PHE A 120 -6.36 -4.85 -6.12
CA PHE A 120 -6.07 -5.93 -7.08
C PHE A 120 -5.85 -7.30 -6.43
N TYR A 121 -5.31 -7.32 -5.21
CA TYR A 121 -5.14 -8.56 -4.46
C TYR A 121 -6.44 -9.04 -3.84
N TRP A 122 -7.27 -8.11 -3.35
CA TRP A 122 -8.63 -8.42 -2.90
C TRP A 122 -9.48 -8.99 -4.03
N VAL A 123 -9.45 -8.37 -5.21
CA VAL A 123 -10.15 -8.84 -6.41
C VAL A 123 -9.67 -10.22 -6.83
N GLY A 124 -8.36 -10.41 -7.01
CA GLY A 124 -7.81 -11.71 -7.40
C GLY A 124 -8.06 -12.81 -6.36
N GLY A 125 -7.88 -12.50 -5.07
CA GLY A 125 -8.13 -13.43 -3.97
C GLY A 125 -9.60 -13.81 -3.82
N ALA A 126 -10.51 -12.82 -3.91
CA ALA A 126 -11.94 -13.06 -3.87
C ALA A 126 -12.42 -13.88 -5.07
N SER A 127 -11.85 -13.64 -6.25
CA SER A 127 -12.19 -14.40 -7.47
C SER A 127 -11.77 -15.87 -7.37
N ILE A 128 -10.55 -16.14 -6.91
CA ILE A 128 -10.09 -17.52 -6.67
C ILE A 128 -10.99 -18.21 -5.63
N LEU A 129 -11.33 -17.53 -4.55
CA LEU A 129 -12.22 -18.09 -3.53
C LEU A 129 -13.62 -18.37 -4.11
N ASN A 130 -14.18 -17.45 -4.91
CA ASN A 130 -15.47 -17.65 -5.57
C ASN A 130 -15.47 -18.88 -6.49
N THR A 131 -14.43 -19.07 -7.30
CA THR A 131 -14.27 -20.27 -8.14
C THR A 131 -14.23 -21.56 -7.30
N VAL A 132 -13.51 -21.55 -6.17
CA VAL A 132 -13.47 -22.70 -5.23
C VAL A 132 -14.83 -22.97 -4.60
N LEU A 133 -15.54 -21.92 -4.16
CA LEU A 133 -16.89 -22.05 -3.59
C LEU A 133 -17.87 -22.61 -4.63
N ASN A 134 -17.84 -22.12 -5.87
CA ASN A 134 -18.69 -22.62 -6.94
C ASN A 134 -18.42 -24.10 -7.24
N ALA A 135 -17.14 -24.48 -7.36
CA ALA A 135 -16.72 -25.87 -7.56
C ALA A 135 -17.15 -26.79 -6.40
N ALA A 136 -17.25 -26.27 -5.18
CA ALA A 136 -17.77 -26.98 -4.01
C ALA A 136 -19.31 -27.03 -3.95
N GLY A 137 -20.01 -26.47 -4.94
CA GLY A 137 -21.48 -26.44 -4.99
C GLY A 137 -22.12 -25.34 -4.13
N ILE A 138 -21.34 -24.38 -3.62
CA ILE A 138 -21.83 -23.29 -2.78
C ILE A 138 -22.39 -22.18 -3.70
N GLN A 139 -23.64 -21.78 -3.46
CA GLN A 139 -24.38 -20.88 -4.35
C GLN A 139 -24.18 -19.37 -4.07
N TRP A 140 -23.41 -19.03 -3.04
CA TRP A 140 -23.09 -17.63 -2.70
C TRP A 140 -21.58 -17.41 -2.76
N GLY A 141 -21.18 -16.16 -3.02
CA GLY A 141 -19.78 -15.76 -3.14
C GLY A 141 -19.53 -14.34 -2.64
N LEU A 142 -18.29 -13.89 -2.77
CA LEU A 142 -17.84 -12.56 -2.42
C LEU A 142 -18.15 -11.56 -3.54
N ALA A 143 -18.85 -10.47 -3.21
CA ALA A 143 -19.15 -9.37 -4.12
C ALA A 143 -17.91 -8.57 -4.61
N VAL A 144 -16.74 -8.82 -4.01
CA VAL A 144 -15.45 -8.20 -4.37
C VAL A 144 -14.76 -8.95 -5.54
N GLY A 145 -15.26 -10.14 -5.90
CA GLY A 145 -14.75 -10.92 -7.02
C GLY A 145 -15.04 -10.28 -8.39
N LEU A 146 -14.48 -10.88 -9.43
CA LEU A 146 -14.67 -10.45 -10.82
C LEU A 146 -16.08 -10.81 -11.32
N GLY A 147 -16.69 -9.92 -12.09
CA GLY A 147 -17.96 -10.15 -12.79
C GLY A 147 -17.82 -11.16 -13.94
N VAL A 148 -16.69 -11.13 -14.65
CA VAL A 148 -16.46 -11.97 -15.84
C VAL A 148 -16.44 -13.47 -15.52
N THR A 149 -16.09 -13.87 -14.30
CA THR A 149 -16.12 -15.29 -13.89
C THR A 149 -17.56 -15.83 -13.90
N TYR A 150 -18.54 -15.02 -13.51
CA TYR A 150 -19.96 -15.41 -13.59
C TYR A 150 -20.44 -15.56 -15.04
N LEU A 151 -19.93 -14.75 -15.97
CA LEU A 151 -20.23 -14.87 -17.39
C LEU A 151 -19.61 -16.15 -17.99
N ILE A 152 -18.37 -16.47 -17.60
CA ILE A 152 -17.67 -17.68 -18.02
C ILE A 152 -18.41 -18.92 -17.50
N ASP A 153 -18.79 -18.93 -16.22
CA ASP A 153 -19.56 -20.02 -15.62
C ASP A 153 -20.91 -20.22 -16.32
N GLY A 154 -21.67 -19.14 -16.56
CA GLY A 154 -22.96 -19.23 -17.27
C GLY A 154 -22.83 -19.73 -18.72
N MET A 155 -21.76 -19.35 -19.42
CA MET A 155 -21.47 -19.87 -20.76
C MET A 155 -21.00 -21.33 -20.73
N ALA A 156 -20.23 -21.72 -19.72
CA ALA A 156 -19.76 -23.08 -19.53
C ALA A 156 -20.92 -24.04 -19.23
N ASP A 157 -21.87 -23.62 -18.39
CA ASP A 157 -23.11 -24.37 -18.13
C ASP A 157 -23.94 -24.55 -19.40
N TYR A 158 -24.08 -23.48 -20.21
CA TYR A 158 -24.82 -23.54 -21.48
C TYR A 158 -24.18 -24.48 -22.51
N ILE A 159 -22.84 -24.55 -22.57
CA ILE A 159 -22.12 -25.36 -23.56
C ILE A 159 -21.92 -26.80 -23.10
N SER A 160 -21.69 -27.02 -21.80
CA SER A 160 -21.23 -28.32 -21.32
C SER A 160 -22.35 -29.36 -21.19
N ASP A 161 -23.62 -28.94 -21.05
CA ASP A 161 -24.88 -29.71 -20.93
C ASP A 161 -24.90 -30.90 -19.93
N THR A 162 -23.76 -31.19 -19.30
CA THR A 162 -23.46 -32.44 -18.57
C THR A 162 -22.59 -32.21 -17.34
N VAL A 163 -21.83 -31.10 -17.27
CA VAL A 163 -20.92 -30.79 -16.15
C VAL A 163 -21.10 -29.33 -15.74
N ARG A 164 -21.50 -29.11 -14.49
CA ARG A 164 -21.79 -27.79 -13.88
C ARG A 164 -20.57 -26.86 -13.76
N THR A 165 -19.36 -27.39 -13.86
CA THR A 165 -18.13 -26.57 -13.78
C THR A 165 -16.99 -27.30 -14.50
N PRO A 166 -16.92 -27.20 -15.84
CA PRO A 166 -15.88 -27.90 -16.58
C PRO A 166 -14.50 -27.32 -16.24
N ILE A 167 -13.47 -28.17 -16.25
CA ILE A 167 -12.13 -27.81 -15.78
C ILE A 167 -11.51 -26.62 -16.54
N TYR A 168 -11.88 -26.43 -17.80
CA TYR A 168 -11.39 -25.29 -18.59
C TYR A 168 -11.90 -23.95 -18.05
N ALA A 169 -13.12 -23.87 -17.51
CA ALA A 169 -13.67 -22.66 -16.91
C ALA A 169 -12.89 -22.27 -15.66
N VAL A 170 -12.62 -23.26 -14.79
CA VAL A 170 -11.78 -23.10 -13.59
C VAL A 170 -10.38 -22.60 -13.93
N ILE A 171 -9.76 -23.15 -14.99
CA ILE A 171 -8.42 -22.73 -15.43
C ILE A 171 -8.43 -21.28 -15.90
N ILE A 172 -9.45 -20.87 -16.67
CA ILE A 172 -9.58 -19.50 -17.17
C ILE A 172 -9.77 -18.53 -16.00
N ASP A 173 -10.65 -18.84 -15.05
CA ASP A 173 -10.90 -18.01 -13.87
C ASP A 173 -9.62 -17.80 -13.04
N ILE A 174 -8.89 -18.88 -12.74
CA ILE A 174 -7.64 -18.81 -12.00
C ILE A 174 -6.60 -17.99 -12.78
N ALA A 175 -6.53 -18.13 -14.10
CA ALA A 175 -5.59 -17.37 -14.92
C ALA A 175 -5.90 -15.86 -14.89
N ILE A 176 -7.16 -15.47 -15.01
CA ILE A 176 -7.58 -14.05 -14.94
C ILE A 176 -7.30 -13.50 -13.54
N ALA A 177 -7.69 -14.22 -12.49
CA ALA A 177 -7.46 -13.82 -11.11
C ALA A 177 -5.96 -13.66 -10.79
N ALA A 178 -5.12 -14.60 -11.23
CA ALA A 178 -3.67 -14.51 -11.10
C ALA A 178 -3.10 -13.31 -11.88
N GLY A 179 -3.65 -12.98 -13.04
CA GLY A 179 -3.33 -11.76 -13.78
C GLY A 179 -3.53 -10.49 -12.95
N PHE A 180 -4.66 -10.39 -12.24
CA PHE A 180 -4.91 -9.27 -11.31
C PHE A 180 -3.91 -9.23 -10.15
N LEU A 181 -3.51 -10.38 -9.58
CA LEU A 181 -2.46 -10.43 -8.54
C LEU A 181 -1.11 -9.90 -9.06
N LEU A 182 -0.73 -10.28 -10.29
CA LEU A 182 0.49 -9.82 -10.94
C LEU A 182 0.45 -8.32 -11.24
N ILE A 183 -0.70 -7.80 -11.68
CA ILE A 183 -0.91 -6.37 -11.85
C ILE A 183 -0.82 -5.64 -10.52
N GLY A 184 -1.40 -6.18 -9.44
CA GLY A 184 -1.26 -5.65 -8.09
C GLY A 184 0.19 -5.50 -7.66
N ARG A 185 1.02 -6.51 -7.95
CA ARG A 185 2.47 -6.46 -7.69
C ARG A 185 3.16 -5.39 -8.52
N ALA A 186 2.82 -5.25 -9.79
CA ALA A 186 3.37 -4.21 -10.66
C ALA A 186 2.95 -2.79 -10.22
N ALA A 187 1.69 -2.61 -9.83
CA ALA A 187 1.10 -1.38 -9.35
C ALA A 187 1.77 -0.88 -8.05
N ARG A 188 1.94 -1.77 -7.06
CA ARG A 188 2.64 -1.46 -5.80
C ARG A 188 4.12 -1.15 -6.00
N ARG A 189 4.71 -1.51 -7.14
CA ARG A 189 6.09 -1.17 -7.56
C ARG A 189 6.17 0.11 -8.40
N GLY A 190 5.08 0.86 -8.56
CA GLY A 190 5.10 2.12 -9.30
C GLY A 190 5.07 1.99 -10.83
N LYS A 191 4.77 0.80 -11.37
CA LYS A 191 4.57 0.61 -12.82
C LYS A 191 3.21 1.18 -13.26
N LEU A 192 3.18 2.49 -13.55
CA LEU A 192 1.94 3.24 -13.86
C LEU A 192 1.11 2.67 -15.02
N GLY A 193 1.76 2.14 -16.07
CA GLY A 193 1.05 1.56 -17.22
C GLY A 193 0.23 0.33 -16.82
N TRP A 194 0.85 -0.64 -16.15
CA TRP A 194 0.18 -1.83 -15.64
C TRP A 194 -0.93 -1.49 -14.64
N TYR A 195 -0.69 -0.50 -13.78
CA TYR A 195 -1.72 -0.02 -12.86
C TYR A 195 -2.93 0.51 -13.64
N ALA A 196 -2.72 1.42 -14.61
CA ALA A 196 -3.82 1.97 -15.42
C ALA A 196 -4.59 0.90 -16.19
N VAL A 197 -3.88 -0.05 -16.82
CA VAL A 197 -4.50 -1.18 -17.55
C VAL A 197 -5.37 -2.02 -16.61
N GLY A 198 -4.85 -2.42 -15.44
CA GLY A 198 -5.65 -3.19 -14.48
C GLY A 198 -6.88 -2.44 -13.98
N THR A 199 -6.75 -1.14 -13.68
CA THR A 199 -7.89 -0.32 -13.26
C THR A 199 -8.94 -0.22 -14.36
N PHE A 200 -8.52 -0.08 -15.61
CA PHE A 200 -9.42 -0.04 -16.76
C PHE A 200 -10.13 -1.39 -16.98
N LEU A 201 -9.40 -2.51 -16.94
CA LEU A 201 -9.98 -3.85 -17.06
C LEU A 201 -11.00 -4.11 -15.95
N TYR A 202 -10.69 -3.74 -14.71
CA TYR A 202 -11.62 -3.89 -13.59
C TYR A 202 -12.85 -2.97 -13.70
N PHE A 203 -12.69 -1.77 -14.27
CA PHE A 203 -13.82 -0.90 -14.59
C PHE A 203 -14.75 -1.54 -15.62
N LEU A 204 -14.20 -2.11 -16.71
CA LEU A 204 -14.98 -2.81 -17.72
C LEU A 204 -15.71 -4.02 -17.13
N ASP A 205 -15.04 -4.79 -16.27
CA ASP A 205 -15.63 -5.90 -15.53
C ASP A 205 -16.81 -5.43 -14.65
N GLY A 206 -16.67 -4.29 -13.98
CA GLY A 206 -17.74 -3.65 -13.22
C GLY A 206 -19.00 -3.30 -14.03
N LEU A 207 -18.87 -3.05 -15.34
CA LEU A 207 -20.02 -2.77 -16.21
C LEU A 207 -20.92 -4.00 -16.40
N LEU A 208 -20.41 -5.22 -16.19
CA LEU A 208 -21.20 -6.44 -16.27
C LEU A 208 -22.30 -6.48 -15.20
N PHE A 209 -22.03 -5.91 -14.01
CA PHE A 209 -23.01 -5.85 -12.92
C PHE A 209 -24.18 -4.89 -13.22
N LEU A 210 -23.99 -3.91 -14.12
CA LEU A 210 -25.09 -3.07 -14.59
C LEU A 210 -26.09 -3.87 -15.43
N ILE A 211 -25.58 -4.78 -16.28
CA ILE A 211 -26.39 -5.67 -17.11
C ILE A 211 -27.16 -6.66 -16.22
N ALA A 212 -26.51 -7.16 -15.17
CA ALA A 212 -27.11 -8.07 -14.19
C ALA A 212 -28.02 -7.38 -13.16
N ALA A 213 -28.13 -6.05 -13.16
CA ALA A 213 -28.83 -5.25 -12.17
C ALA A 213 -28.44 -5.54 -10.71
N ASP A 214 -27.19 -5.96 -10.46
CA ASP A 214 -26.68 -6.28 -9.12
C ASP A 214 -26.17 -5.02 -8.41
N LEU A 215 -27.05 -4.39 -7.63
CA LEU A 215 -26.75 -3.17 -6.89
C LEU A 215 -25.59 -3.34 -5.89
N LEU A 216 -25.44 -4.52 -5.29
CA LEU A 216 -24.36 -4.77 -4.32
C LEU A 216 -23.03 -4.89 -5.05
N GLY A 217 -22.98 -5.67 -6.13
CA GLY A 217 -21.81 -5.78 -7.00
C GLY A 217 -21.35 -4.43 -7.55
N ILE A 218 -22.30 -3.60 -8.02
CA ILE A 218 -22.05 -2.22 -8.48
C ILE A 218 -21.41 -1.37 -7.38
N ALA A 219 -21.98 -1.38 -6.17
CA ALA A 219 -21.47 -0.58 -5.06
C ALA A 219 -20.05 -0.99 -4.65
N VAL A 220 -19.79 -2.29 -4.55
CA VAL A 220 -18.47 -2.82 -4.21
C VAL A 220 -17.44 -2.47 -5.29
N HIS A 221 -17.80 -2.62 -6.57
CA HIS A 221 -16.93 -2.23 -7.68
C HIS A 221 -16.62 -0.74 -7.67
N ALA A 222 -17.61 0.12 -7.41
CA ALA A 222 -17.41 1.57 -7.32
C ALA A 222 -16.41 1.95 -6.21
N ILE A 223 -16.51 1.33 -5.03
CA ILE A 223 -15.57 1.53 -3.91
C ILE A 223 -14.15 1.08 -4.30
N ALA A 224 -14.04 -0.11 -4.89
CA ALA A 224 -12.76 -0.65 -5.31
C ALA A 224 -12.11 0.20 -6.42
N ILE A 225 -12.89 0.66 -7.41
CA ILE A 225 -12.45 1.57 -8.47
C ILE A 225 -11.98 2.90 -7.88
N TYR A 226 -12.73 3.48 -6.94
CA TYR A 226 -12.30 4.68 -6.24
C TYR A 226 -10.94 4.48 -5.54
N GLY A 227 -10.77 3.36 -4.84
CA GLY A 227 -9.51 2.97 -4.23
C GLY A 227 -8.37 2.86 -5.24
N LEU A 228 -8.60 2.18 -6.37
CA LEU A 228 -7.63 2.00 -7.45
C LEU A 228 -7.23 3.34 -8.09
N ILE A 229 -8.19 4.22 -8.40
CA ILE A 229 -7.94 5.54 -8.97
C ILE A 229 -7.15 6.40 -7.97
N SER A 230 -7.51 6.36 -6.68
CA SER A 230 -6.81 7.11 -5.64
C SER A 230 -5.35 6.68 -5.52
N GLY A 231 -5.06 5.37 -5.56
CA GLY A 231 -3.70 4.85 -5.52
C GLY A 231 -2.92 5.09 -6.81
N TRP A 232 -3.56 5.06 -7.98
CA TRP A 232 -2.93 5.41 -9.25
C TRP A 232 -2.53 6.88 -9.30
N ARG A 233 -3.42 7.79 -8.88
CA ARG A 233 -3.11 9.22 -8.73
C ARG A 233 -1.94 9.43 -7.78
N ALA A 234 -1.92 8.73 -6.65
CA ALA A 234 -0.80 8.79 -5.71
C ALA A 234 0.51 8.30 -6.33
N ALA A 235 0.49 7.20 -7.07
CA ALA A 235 1.66 6.69 -7.79
C ALA A 235 2.19 7.68 -8.83
N ARG A 236 1.29 8.40 -9.52
CA ARG A 236 1.65 9.42 -10.51
C ARG A 236 2.28 10.64 -9.84
N SER A 237 1.73 11.09 -8.72
CA SER A 237 2.31 12.18 -7.93
C SER A 237 3.66 11.81 -7.34
N LEU A 238 3.82 10.56 -6.86
CA LEU A 238 5.08 10.06 -6.32
C LEU A 238 6.21 10.16 -7.35
N LYS A 239 5.97 9.79 -8.61
CA LYS A 239 6.96 9.95 -9.68
C LYS A 239 7.38 11.40 -9.93
N LYS A 240 6.50 12.38 -9.67
CA LYS A 240 6.82 13.80 -9.81
C LYS A 240 7.69 14.29 -8.65
N VAL A 241 7.41 13.81 -7.45
CA VAL A 241 8.19 14.13 -6.23
C VAL A 241 9.58 13.48 -6.28
N GLU A 242 9.69 12.29 -6.88
CA GLU A 242 10.95 11.55 -7.02
C GLU A 242 11.75 11.94 -8.28
N ALA A 243 11.19 12.77 -9.17
CA ALA A 243 11.93 13.21 -10.35
C ALA A 243 13.05 14.17 -9.93
N PRO A 244 14.31 13.96 -10.37
CA PRO A 244 15.38 14.90 -10.09
C PRO A 244 15.01 16.28 -10.64
N ALA A 245 15.33 17.34 -9.88
CA ALA A 245 15.09 18.71 -10.30
C ALA A 245 15.65 18.92 -11.72
N PRO A 246 14.89 19.55 -12.63
CA PRO A 246 15.42 19.83 -13.97
C PRO A 246 16.71 20.61 -13.81
N ALA A 247 17.79 20.11 -14.40
CA ALA A 247 19.06 20.81 -14.43
C ALA A 247 18.79 22.22 -14.98
N LEU A 248 18.98 23.23 -14.14
CA LEU A 248 18.96 24.62 -14.57
C LEU A 248 20.07 24.74 -15.62
N VAL A 249 19.67 24.83 -16.88
CA VAL A 249 20.58 25.20 -17.96
C VAL A 249 20.90 26.67 -17.72
N ALA A 250 22.10 26.92 -17.18
CA ALA A 250 22.68 28.25 -17.03
C ALA A 250 23.06 28.83 -18.40
#